data_AF-A0A7Y6PTW3-F1
#
_entry.id   AF-A0A7Y6PTW3-F1
#
_cell.length_a   1.000
_cell.length_b   1.000
_cell.length_c   1.000
_cell.angle_alpha   90.00
_cell.angle_beta   90.00
_cell.angle_gamma   90.00
#
_symmetry.space_group_name_H-M   'P 1'
#
loop_
_entity.id
_entity.type
_entity.pdbx_description
1 polymer ?
#
loop_
_entity_poly.entity_id
_entity_poly.type
_entity_poly.pdbx_seq_one_letter_code
_entity_poly.pdbx_strand_id
1 'polypeptide(L)'
;MDIQIPEVELQHELQRFATRFIERVTQCADALQQSPRSAIREEALRKNLLYASAAMEIVTGPSSAVNLLDMFVFLHLSRHVLEQHWIPSLYGAAGNELDSAFEISEEELKQITIRAIGDDGFAKLTGIVDTWLADNPGAIRVENMRLSDFAAAAGAASSARALEAKGLLSGMKVATAAANQAMVIAERGMFLLHRMPYVLRLHARLAVRDSVDDVLLRIKTGDEVPALTRFAKQGAVLGLLGIATTGFFLMRLRRKHG
;
A
#
# COMPACT_ATOMS: atom_id res chain seq x y z
N MET A 1 7.31 -29.47 -0.27
CA MET A 1 6.67 -28.97 0.95
C MET A 1 5.22 -28.81 0.59
N ASP A 2 4.38 -29.77 1.00
CA ASP A 2 2.98 -29.76 0.60
C ASP A 2 2.22 -28.84 1.56
N ILE A 3 1.38 -27.96 1.01
CA ILE A 3 0.52 -27.10 1.81
C ILE A 3 -0.51 -27.99 2.50
N GLN A 4 -0.58 -27.90 3.82
CA GLN A 4 -1.43 -28.77 4.64
C GLN A 4 -2.89 -28.29 4.70
N ILE A 5 -3.15 -27.05 4.27
CA ILE A 5 -4.46 -26.40 4.30
C ILE A 5 -5.06 -26.32 2.89
N PRO A 6 -6.35 -26.62 2.69
CA PRO A 6 -7.02 -26.42 1.41
C PRO A 6 -6.94 -24.97 0.90
N GLU A 7 -6.80 -24.78 -0.43
CA GLU A 7 -6.61 -23.46 -1.07
C GLU A 7 -7.68 -22.41 -0.65
N VAL A 8 -8.96 -22.82 -0.59
CA VAL A 8 -10.08 -21.95 -0.20
C VAL A 8 -9.98 -21.54 1.27
N GLU A 9 -9.63 -22.49 2.14
CA GLU A 9 -9.48 -22.22 3.58
C GLU A 9 -8.32 -21.26 3.82
N LEU A 10 -7.17 -21.49 3.15
CA LEU A 10 -6.02 -20.59 3.24
C LEU A 10 -6.35 -19.19 2.68
N GLN A 11 -7.12 -19.10 1.59
CA GLN A 11 -7.58 -17.82 1.05
C GLN A 11 -8.40 -17.04 2.08
N HIS A 12 -9.33 -17.70 2.78
CA HIS A 12 -10.17 -17.06 3.80
C HIS A 12 -9.35 -16.58 4.99
N GLU A 13 -8.41 -17.38 5.46
CA GLU A 13 -7.51 -17.03 6.56
C GLU A 13 -6.69 -15.78 6.18
N LEU A 14 -6.11 -15.75 4.98
CA LEU A 14 -5.36 -14.59 4.49
C LEU A 14 -6.22 -13.35 4.31
N GLN A 15 -7.45 -13.47 3.81
CA GLN A 15 -8.36 -12.31 3.68
C GLN A 15 -8.77 -11.74 5.03
N ARG A 16 -9.03 -12.59 6.01
CA ARG A 16 -9.34 -12.18 7.38
C ARG A 16 -8.13 -11.51 8.03
N PHE A 17 -6.96 -12.12 7.89
CA PHE A 17 -5.69 -11.57 8.32
C PHE A 17 -5.45 -10.17 7.73
N ALA A 18 -5.51 -10.04 6.39
CA ALA A 18 -5.26 -8.79 5.69
C ALA A 18 -6.24 -7.68 6.13
N THR A 19 -7.50 -8.03 6.38
CA THR A 19 -8.49 -7.08 6.89
C THR A 19 -8.09 -6.54 8.26
N ARG A 20 -7.72 -7.42 9.20
CA ARG A 20 -7.30 -7.02 10.55
C ARG A 20 -5.98 -6.24 10.54
N PHE A 21 -5.02 -6.66 9.73
CA PHE A 21 -3.76 -5.94 9.55
C PHE A 21 -3.98 -4.51 9.04
N ILE A 22 -4.77 -4.35 7.97
CA ILE A 22 -5.09 -3.03 7.40
C ILE A 22 -5.77 -2.17 8.45
N GLU A 23 -6.72 -2.71 9.21
CA GLU A 23 -7.42 -1.97 10.28
C GLU A 23 -6.46 -1.47 11.36
N ARG A 24 -5.59 -2.34 11.91
CA ARG A 24 -4.59 -1.97 12.93
C ARG A 24 -3.67 -0.86 12.43
N VAL A 25 -3.07 -1.05 11.25
CA VAL A 25 -2.15 -0.07 10.66
C VAL A 25 -2.86 1.25 10.38
N THR A 26 -4.11 1.20 9.92
CA THR A 26 -4.91 2.41 9.65
C THR A 26 -5.15 3.20 10.93
N GLN A 27 -5.51 2.52 12.01
CA GLN A 27 -5.72 3.15 13.31
C GLN A 27 -4.45 3.85 13.81
N CYS A 28 -3.29 3.18 13.74
CA CYS A 28 -2.00 3.77 14.11
C CYS A 28 -1.64 4.96 13.19
N ALA A 29 -1.88 4.82 11.88
CA ALA A 29 -1.61 5.89 10.92
C ALA A 29 -2.52 7.12 11.12
N ASP A 30 -3.78 6.92 11.49
CA ASP A 30 -4.69 8.02 11.80
C ASP A 30 -4.25 8.78 13.05
N ALA A 31 -3.71 8.08 14.06
CA ALA A 31 -3.10 8.72 15.23
C ALA A 31 -1.84 9.52 14.85
N LEU A 32 -0.94 8.94 14.05
CA LEU A 32 0.26 9.63 13.54
C LEU A 32 -0.10 10.85 12.69
N GLN A 33 -1.22 10.80 11.95
CA GLN A 33 -1.72 11.93 11.17
C GLN A 33 -2.25 13.11 12.00
N GLN A 34 -2.43 12.96 13.32
CA GLN A 34 -2.72 14.08 14.23
C GLN A 34 -1.46 14.78 14.76
N SER A 35 -0.26 14.29 14.39
CA SER A 35 1.01 14.86 14.85
C SER A 35 1.14 16.34 14.45
N PRO A 36 1.71 17.21 15.30
CA PRO A 36 2.00 18.59 14.94
C PRO A 36 3.05 18.70 13.82
N ARG A 37 3.90 17.67 13.65
CA ARG A 37 4.96 17.64 12.62
C ARG A 37 4.39 17.19 11.28
N SER A 38 4.48 18.04 10.25
CA SER A 38 3.95 17.75 8.92
C SER A 38 4.57 16.50 8.28
N ALA A 39 5.90 16.34 8.41
CA ALA A 39 6.62 15.18 7.91
C ALA A 39 6.09 13.85 8.46
N ILE A 40 5.71 13.80 9.75
CA ILE A 40 5.10 12.60 10.35
C ILE A 40 3.73 12.34 9.73
N ARG A 41 2.90 13.38 9.60
CA ARG A 41 1.56 13.26 9.01
C ARG A 41 1.59 12.81 7.55
N GLU A 42 2.57 13.28 6.79
CA GLU A 42 2.74 12.93 5.37
C GLU A 42 3.18 11.49 5.22
N GLU A 43 4.23 11.09 5.95
CA GLU A 43 4.76 9.75 5.83
C GLU A 43 3.80 8.70 6.39
N ALA A 44 3.05 9.01 7.46
CA ALA A 44 2.01 8.12 7.97
C ALA A 44 0.91 7.86 6.94
N LEU A 45 0.47 8.89 6.20
CA LEU A 45 -0.53 8.72 5.14
C LEU A 45 0.03 7.89 3.97
N ARG A 46 1.28 8.17 3.56
CA ARG A 46 1.96 7.43 2.49
C ARG A 46 2.16 5.96 2.85
N LYS A 47 2.65 5.67 4.06
CA LYS A 47 2.83 4.30 4.56
C LYS A 47 1.52 3.55 4.72
N ASN A 48 0.47 4.19 5.23
CA ASN A 48 -0.86 3.57 5.27
C ASN A 48 -1.33 3.13 3.87
N LEU A 49 -1.17 4.01 2.88
CA LEU A 49 -1.49 3.67 1.49
C LEU A 49 -0.65 2.49 0.98
N LEU A 50 0.66 2.52 1.19
CA LEU A 50 1.57 1.47 0.73
C LEU A 50 1.26 0.11 1.38
N TYR A 51 1.11 0.08 2.70
CA TYR A 51 0.82 -1.14 3.44
C TYR A 51 -0.56 -1.72 3.09
N ALA A 52 -1.58 -0.87 2.97
CA ALA A 52 -2.91 -1.33 2.57
C ALA A 52 -2.93 -1.85 1.13
N SER A 53 -2.23 -1.16 0.21
CA SER A 53 -2.16 -1.58 -1.19
C SER A 53 -1.39 -2.90 -1.35
N ALA A 54 -0.22 -3.03 -0.72
CA ALA A 54 0.58 -4.24 -0.75
C ALA A 54 -0.18 -5.44 -0.17
N ALA A 55 -0.81 -5.28 1.00
CA ALA A 55 -1.59 -6.36 1.60
C ALA A 55 -2.76 -6.83 0.72
N MET A 56 -3.46 -5.89 0.07
CA MET A 56 -4.54 -6.24 -0.86
C MET A 56 -4.03 -6.91 -2.13
N GLU A 57 -2.93 -6.43 -2.71
CA GLU A 57 -2.31 -7.04 -3.88
C GLU A 57 -1.90 -8.49 -3.59
N ILE A 58 -1.18 -8.70 -2.49
CA ILE A 58 -0.71 -10.03 -2.07
C ILE A 58 -1.89 -10.98 -1.88
N VAL A 59 -2.91 -10.62 -1.07
CA VAL A 59 -4.01 -11.53 -0.76
C VAL A 59 -4.91 -11.86 -1.97
N THR A 60 -4.83 -11.07 -3.03
CA THR A 60 -5.59 -11.27 -4.27
C THR A 60 -4.76 -11.86 -5.40
N GLY A 61 -3.49 -12.18 -5.13
CA GLY A 61 -2.62 -12.92 -6.03
C GLY A 61 -3.15 -14.32 -6.37
N PRO A 62 -2.61 -14.97 -7.40
CA PRO A 62 -3.22 -16.14 -8.03
C PRO A 62 -3.20 -17.42 -7.18
N SER A 63 -2.29 -17.54 -6.21
CA SER A 63 -2.13 -18.73 -5.35
C SER A 63 -2.10 -18.33 -3.89
N SER A 64 -3.05 -18.81 -3.09
CA SER A 64 -3.14 -18.51 -1.65
C SER A 64 -1.87 -18.93 -0.92
N ALA A 65 -1.27 -20.03 -1.34
CA ALA A 65 -0.03 -20.51 -0.77
C ALA A 65 1.16 -19.58 -1.05
N VAL A 66 1.31 -19.08 -2.30
CA VAL A 66 2.36 -18.10 -2.61
C VAL A 66 2.08 -16.78 -1.89
N ASN A 67 0.82 -16.35 -1.89
CA ASN A 67 0.38 -15.13 -1.20
C ASN A 67 0.68 -15.17 0.30
N LEU A 68 0.60 -16.34 0.95
CA LEU A 68 0.99 -16.51 2.35
C LEU A 68 2.48 -16.20 2.57
N LEU A 69 3.34 -16.76 1.73
CA LEU A 69 4.78 -16.53 1.82
C LEU A 69 5.14 -15.08 1.51
N ASP A 70 4.51 -14.50 0.51
CA ASP A 70 4.68 -13.08 0.15
C ASP A 70 4.18 -12.15 1.26
N MET A 71 3.08 -12.48 1.92
CA MET A 71 2.57 -11.71 3.06
C MET A 71 3.56 -11.75 4.23
N PHE A 72 4.16 -12.92 4.48
CA PHE A 72 5.18 -13.08 5.51
C PHE A 72 6.41 -12.22 5.22
N VAL A 73 6.94 -12.30 3.99
CA VAL A 73 8.05 -11.46 3.53
C VAL A 73 7.71 -9.98 3.69
N PHE A 74 6.54 -9.56 3.23
CA PHE A 74 6.08 -8.18 3.32
C PHE A 74 6.05 -7.65 4.76
N LEU A 75 5.46 -8.39 5.70
CA LEU A 75 5.37 -7.97 7.11
C LEU A 75 6.73 -7.89 7.77
N HIS A 76 7.52 -8.96 7.66
CA HIS A 76 8.80 -9.07 8.34
C HIS A 76 9.79 -8.01 7.87
N LEU A 77 9.85 -7.77 6.56
CA LEU A 77 10.66 -6.69 6.02
C LEU A 77 10.13 -5.31 6.44
N SER A 78 8.82 -5.08 6.39
CA SER A 78 8.22 -3.79 6.71
C SER A 78 8.41 -3.42 8.19
N ARG A 79 8.23 -4.38 9.11
CA ARG A 79 8.49 -4.18 10.53
C ARG A 79 9.96 -3.92 10.81
N HIS A 80 10.85 -4.70 10.21
CA HIS A 80 12.29 -4.47 10.36
C HIS A 80 12.68 -3.04 9.93
N VAL A 81 12.21 -2.59 8.76
CA VAL A 81 12.49 -1.21 8.29
C VAL A 81 11.79 -0.17 9.17
N LEU A 82 10.61 -0.46 9.73
CA LEU A 82 9.95 0.41 10.70
C LEU A 82 10.83 0.62 11.94
N GLU A 83 11.31 -0.47 12.55
CA GLU A 83 12.14 -0.45 13.75
C GLU A 83 13.52 0.17 13.52
N GLN A 84 14.20 -0.19 12.43
CA GLN A 84 15.58 0.22 12.18
C GLN A 84 15.70 1.60 11.55
N HIS A 85 14.69 2.04 10.79
CA HIS A 85 14.75 3.28 10.04
C HIS A 85 13.68 4.28 10.46
N TRP A 86 12.39 3.96 10.33
CA TRP A 86 11.33 4.96 10.45
C TRP A 86 11.07 5.43 11.88
N ILE A 87 11.13 4.52 12.87
CA ILE A 87 11.01 4.88 14.28
C ILE A 87 12.19 5.77 14.72
N PRO A 88 13.46 5.39 14.50
CA PRO A 88 14.59 6.23 14.95
C PRO A 88 14.69 7.57 14.21
N SER A 89 14.38 7.60 12.91
CA SER A 89 14.61 8.80 12.08
C SER A 89 13.45 9.80 12.07
N LEU A 90 12.20 9.33 12.20
CA LEU A 90 11.02 10.17 11.97
C LEU A 90 9.99 10.09 13.09
N TYR A 91 9.52 8.90 13.43
CA TYR A 91 8.35 8.75 14.31
C TYR A 91 8.69 8.90 15.80
N GLY A 92 9.89 8.50 16.21
CA GLY A 92 10.24 8.37 17.62
C GLY A 92 9.23 7.50 18.37
N ALA A 93 8.96 7.84 19.63
CA ALA A 93 8.02 7.11 20.47
C ALA A 93 6.58 7.02 19.90
N ALA A 94 6.19 7.94 19.02
CA ALA A 94 4.88 7.89 18.38
C ALA A 94 4.73 6.69 17.43
N GLY A 95 5.84 6.10 16.97
CA GLY A 95 5.84 4.92 16.11
C GLY A 95 5.67 3.59 16.86
N ASN A 96 5.75 3.58 18.20
CA ASN A 96 5.70 2.34 18.99
C ASN A 96 4.36 1.61 18.84
N GLU A 97 3.25 2.32 18.77
CA GLU A 97 1.93 1.71 18.53
C GLU A 97 1.85 1.06 17.15
N LEU A 98 2.54 1.63 16.15
CA LEU A 98 2.61 1.02 14.82
C LEU A 98 3.49 -0.24 14.84
N ASP A 99 4.60 -0.22 15.56
CA ASP A 99 5.43 -1.41 15.77
C ASP A 99 4.66 -2.54 16.45
N SER A 100 3.93 -2.25 17.54
CA SER A 100 3.06 -3.22 18.20
C SER A 100 1.97 -3.76 17.27
N ALA A 101 1.43 -2.95 16.37
CA ALA A 101 0.48 -3.41 15.36
C ALA A 101 1.11 -4.42 14.37
N PHE A 102 2.37 -4.19 13.98
CA PHE A 102 3.14 -5.15 13.18
C PHE A 102 3.44 -6.42 13.97
N GLU A 103 3.91 -6.31 15.21
CA GLU A 103 4.20 -7.44 16.10
C GLU A 103 3.02 -8.39 16.26
N ILE A 104 1.84 -7.85 16.58
CA ILE A 104 0.61 -8.63 16.72
C ILE A 104 0.26 -9.32 15.39
N SER A 105 0.50 -8.65 14.27
CA SER A 105 0.19 -9.19 12.94
C SER A 105 1.20 -10.25 12.50
N GLU A 106 2.46 -10.13 12.87
CA GLU A 106 3.48 -11.16 12.62
C GLU A 106 3.19 -12.43 13.41
N GLU A 107 2.83 -12.32 14.69
CA GLU A 107 2.49 -13.51 15.48
C GLU A 107 1.22 -14.19 14.94
N GLU A 108 0.20 -13.43 14.54
CA GLU A 108 -0.99 -13.97 13.90
C GLU A 108 -0.66 -14.71 12.59
N LEU A 109 0.16 -14.10 11.72
CA LEU A 109 0.54 -14.70 10.45
C LEU A 109 1.46 -15.91 10.61
N LYS A 110 2.34 -15.89 11.61
CA LYS A 110 3.18 -17.02 11.98
C LYS A 110 2.34 -18.25 12.29
N GLN A 111 1.24 -18.11 13.03
CA GLN A 111 0.33 -19.23 13.30
C GLN A 111 -0.29 -19.80 12.02
N ILE A 112 -0.71 -18.94 11.08
CA ILE A 112 -1.24 -19.38 9.79
C ILE A 112 -0.14 -20.07 8.97
N THR A 113 1.08 -19.53 9.00
CA THR A 113 2.23 -20.04 8.25
C THR A 113 2.64 -21.42 8.75
N ILE A 114 2.85 -21.59 10.06
CA ILE A 114 3.20 -22.88 10.66
C ILE A 114 2.14 -23.94 10.36
N ARG A 115 0.84 -23.61 10.47
CA ARG A 115 -0.23 -24.54 10.09
C ARG A 115 -0.21 -24.93 8.61
N ALA A 116 0.24 -24.04 7.73
CA ALA A 116 0.25 -24.28 6.29
C ALA A 116 1.48 -25.08 5.84
N ILE A 117 2.66 -24.77 6.38
CA ILE A 117 3.96 -25.27 5.87
C ILE A 117 4.80 -26.05 6.89
N GLY A 118 4.33 -26.15 8.14
CA GLY A 118 5.04 -26.77 9.25
C GLY A 118 6.18 -25.91 9.82
N ASP A 119 6.70 -26.32 10.98
CA ASP A 119 7.78 -25.60 11.68
C ASP A 119 9.07 -25.53 10.86
N ASP A 120 9.47 -26.63 10.20
CA ASP A 120 10.66 -26.67 9.35
C ASP A 120 10.55 -25.71 8.15
N GLY A 121 9.35 -25.65 7.54
CA GLY A 121 9.06 -24.74 6.44
C GLY A 121 9.11 -23.29 6.90
N PHE A 122 8.54 -23.01 8.07
CA PHE A 122 8.57 -21.68 8.69
C PHE A 122 10.00 -21.25 9.02
N ALA A 123 10.80 -22.09 9.67
CA ALA A 123 12.20 -21.81 9.99
C ALA A 123 13.02 -21.49 8.73
N LYS A 124 12.79 -22.24 7.64
CA LYS A 124 13.43 -21.98 6.35
C LYS A 124 13.01 -20.64 5.74
N LEU A 125 11.72 -20.32 5.77
CA LEU A 125 11.21 -19.04 5.27
C LEU A 125 11.82 -17.86 6.03
N THR A 126 11.81 -17.92 7.37
CA THR A 126 12.42 -16.89 8.23
C THR A 126 13.91 -16.74 7.94
N GLY A 127 14.64 -17.85 7.84
CA GLY A 127 16.07 -17.82 7.51
C GLY A 127 16.40 -17.13 6.18
N ILE A 128 15.55 -17.29 5.16
CA ILE A 128 15.71 -16.60 3.87
C ILE A 128 15.53 -15.09 4.04
N VAL A 129 14.52 -14.65 4.81
CA VAL A 129 14.25 -13.22 5.04
C VAL A 129 15.33 -12.56 5.88
N ASP A 130 15.73 -13.19 6.99
CA ASP A 130 16.77 -12.67 7.88
C ASP A 130 18.12 -12.54 7.15
N THR A 131 18.46 -13.53 6.32
CA THR A 131 19.67 -13.46 5.49
C THR A 131 19.59 -12.32 4.49
N TRP A 132 18.43 -12.09 3.86
CA TRP A 132 18.26 -10.98 2.94
C TRP A 132 18.40 -9.62 3.65
N LEU A 133 17.85 -9.47 4.86
CA LEU A 133 18.01 -8.26 5.68
C LEU A 133 19.48 -8.00 6.03
N ALA A 134 20.21 -9.04 6.41
CA ALA A 134 21.65 -8.94 6.69
C ALA A 134 22.47 -8.51 5.46
N ASP A 135 22.12 -9.02 4.27
CA ASP A 135 22.75 -8.68 3.00
C ASP A 135 22.37 -7.26 2.51
N ASN A 136 21.24 -6.70 2.95
CA ASN A 136 20.66 -5.45 2.43
C ASN A 136 20.33 -4.43 3.54
N PRO A 137 21.30 -4.02 4.38
CA PRO A 137 21.04 -3.15 5.53
C PRO A 137 20.56 -1.73 5.15
N GLY A 138 20.75 -1.31 3.89
CA GLY A 138 20.31 -0.02 3.38
C GLY A 138 18.92 -0.03 2.73
N ALA A 139 18.23 -1.17 2.69
CA ALA A 139 16.94 -1.27 2.03
C ALA A 139 15.83 -0.62 2.90
N ILE A 140 15.23 0.46 2.39
CA ILE A 140 14.18 1.22 3.11
C ILE A 140 12.80 1.09 2.43
N ARG A 141 12.78 0.68 1.15
CA ARG A 141 11.55 0.48 0.37
C ARG A 141 11.39 -1.00 0.05
N VAL A 142 10.61 -1.67 0.88
CA VAL A 142 10.51 -3.14 0.90
C VAL A 142 9.06 -3.63 0.72
N GLU A 143 8.09 -2.72 0.69
CA GLU A 143 6.66 -3.04 0.70
C GLU A 143 6.19 -3.84 -0.54
N ASN A 144 6.91 -3.70 -1.65
CA ASN A 144 6.64 -4.40 -2.90
C ASN A 144 7.48 -5.67 -3.07
N MET A 145 8.36 -5.99 -2.11
CA MET A 145 9.16 -7.20 -2.20
C MET A 145 8.29 -8.43 -1.96
N ARG A 146 8.54 -9.45 -2.79
CA ARG A 146 7.90 -10.76 -2.76
C ARG A 146 8.97 -11.84 -2.65
N LEU A 147 8.58 -13.06 -2.26
CA LEU A 147 9.53 -14.17 -2.15
C LEU A 147 10.20 -14.49 -3.51
N SER A 148 9.49 -14.29 -4.62
CA SER A 148 10.03 -14.46 -5.96
C SER A 148 11.17 -13.49 -6.29
N ASP A 149 11.15 -12.27 -5.73
CA ASP A 149 12.17 -11.25 -5.97
C ASP A 149 13.52 -11.66 -5.36
N PHE A 150 13.51 -12.50 -4.33
CA PHE A 150 14.72 -13.02 -3.69
C PHE A 150 15.46 -13.96 -4.64
N ALA A 151 14.71 -14.65 -5.52
CA ALA A 151 15.28 -15.48 -6.58
C ALA A 151 15.78 -14.65 -7.77
N ALA A 152 15.12 -13.54 -8.10
CA ALA A 152 15.53 -12.64 -9.19
C ALA A 152 16.76 -11.79 -8.82
N ALA A 153 16.83 -11.26 -7.60
CA ALA A 153 17.94 -10.45 -7.10
C ALA A 153 19.26 -11.24 -6.97
N ALA A 154 19.17 -12.57 -6.84
CA ALA A 154 20.32 -13.47 -6.75
C ALA A 154 21.09 -13.68 -8.07
N GLY A 155 20.61 -13.11 -9.18
CA GLY A 155 21.33 -13.11 -10.47
C GLY A 155 22.68 -12.38 -10.47
N ALA A 156 22.99 -11.59 -9.43
CA ALA A 156 24.27 -10.88 -9.29
C ALA A 156 25.11 -11.29 -8.06
N ALA A 157 24.50 -11.87 -7.03
CA ALA A 157 25.20 -12.45 -5.88
C ALA A 157 24.29 -13.48 -5.18
N SER A 158 24.78 -14.71 -5.03
CA SER A 158 24.17 -15.89 -4.37
C SER A 158 23.28 -16.81 -5.21
N SER A 159 23.90 -17.80 -5.87
CA SER A 159 23.22 -18.92 -6.53
C SER A 159 22.45 -19.83 -5.56
N ALA A 160 22.81 -19.86 -4.28
CA ALA A 160 22.14 -20.68 -3.27
C ALA A 160 20.79 -20.08 -2.82
N ARG A 161 20.72 -18.75 -2.64
CA ARG A 161 19.48 -18.03 -2.23
C ARG A 161 18.35 -18.21 -3.24
N ALA A 162 18.65 -17.98 -4.51
CA ALA A 162 17.69 -18.22 -5.58
C ALA A 162 17.26 -19.67 -5.63
N LEU A 163 18.19 -20.61 -5.45
CA LEU A 163 17.85 -22.04 -5.43
C LEU A 163 16.95 -22.40 -4.26
N GLU A 164 17.13 -21.75 -3.11
CA GLU A 164 16.38 -22.06 -1.90
C GLU A 164 14.97 -21.45 -1.92
N ALA A 165 14.83 -20.18 -2.31
CA ALA A 165 13.53 -19.53 -2.53
C ALA A 165 12.78 -20.19 -3.70
N LYS A 166 13.46 -20.46 -4.82
CA LYS A 166 12.91 -21.27 -5.91
C LYS A 166 12.60 -22.69 -5.45
N GLY A 167 13.38 -23.26 -4.52
CA GLY A 167 13.16 -24.56 -3.90
C GLY A 167 11.88 -24.59 -3.07
N LEU A 168 11.62 -23.54 -2.29
CA LEU A 168 10.35 -23.36 -1.57
C LEU A 168 9.18 -23.26 -2.54
N LEU A 169 9.26 -22.36 -3.54
CA LEU A 169 8.20 -22.14 -4.52
C LEU A 169 7.95 -23.37 -5.40
N SER A 170 9.00 -24.05 -5.86
CA SER A 170 8.90 -25.26 -6.70
C SER A 170 8.45 -26.49 -5.92
N GLY A 171 8.75 -26.52 -4.62
CA GLY A 171 8.30 -27.57 -3.72
C GLY A 171 6.83 -27.48 -3.34
N MET A 172 6.13 -26.38 -3.67
CA MET A 172 4.71 -26.19 -3.42
C MET A 172 3.88 -26.86 -4.51
N LYS A 173 3.30 -28.02 -4.19
CA LYS A 173 2.28 -28.64 -5.03
C LYS A 173 0.94 -28.01 -4.70
N VAL A 174 0.42 -27.18 -5.60
CA VAL A 174 -0.94 -26.64 -5.52
C VAL A 174 -1.88 -27.64 -6.18
N ALA A 175 -2.59 -28.43 -5.36
CA ALA A 175 -3.67 -29.30 -5.83
C ALA A 175 -5.01 -28.58 -5.63
N THR A 176 -5.58 -28.04 -6.71
CA THR A 176 -6.87 -27.33 -6.65
C THR A 176 -7.83 -27.85 -7.73
N ALA A 177 -9.02 -28.27 -7.31
CA ALA A 177 -10.09 -28.63 -8.23
C ALA A 177 -10.66 -27.38 -8.92
N ALA A 178 -11.11 -27.49 -10.18
CA ALA A 178 -11.64 -26.35 -10.95
C ALA A 178 -12.81 -25.63 -10.24
N ALA A 179 -13.68 -26.37 -9.52
CA ALA A 179 -14.76 -25.79 -8.74
C ALA A 179 -14.23 -24.89 -7.60
N ASN A 180 -13.16 -25.31 -6.91
CA ASN A 180 -12.50 -24.51 -5.88
C ASN A 180 -11.85 -23.26 -6.50
N GLN A 181 -11.28 -23.36 -7.70
CA GLN A 181 -10.67 -22.22 -8.38
C GLN A 181 -11.69 -21.13 -8.71
N ALA A 182 -12.86 -21.49 -9.22
CA ALA A 182 -13.93 -20.53 -9.53
C ALA A 182 -14.42 -19.81 -8.26
N MET A 183 -14.58 -20.54 -7.16
CA MET A 183 -14.95 -19.98 -5.86
C MET A 183 -13.91 -18.99 -5.35
N VAL A 184 -12.62 -19.37 -5.36
CA VAL A 184 -11.51 -18.49 -4.93
C VAL A 184 -11.45 -17.21 -5.77
N ILE A 185 -11.63 -17.30 -7.09
CA ILE A 185 -11.67 -16.11 -7.97
C ILE A 185 -12.84 -15.19 -7.58
N ALA A 186 -14.03 -15.76 -7.37
CA ALA A 186 -15.20 -14.99 -6.98
C ALA A 186 -15.00 -14.30 -5.61
N GLU A 187 -14.42 -15.01 -4.64
CA GLU A 187 -14.12 -14.48 -3.31
C GLU A 187 -13.07 -13.38 -3.33
N ARG A 188 -12.00 -13.53 -4.13
CA ARG A 188 -11.00 -12.47 -4.34
C ARG A 188 -11.63 -11.25 -5.00
N GLY A 189 -12.48 -11.44 -6.00
CA GLY A 189 -13.22 -10.37 -6.67
C GLY A 189 -14.11 -9.61 -5.70
N MET A 190 -14.90 -10.32 -4.89
CA MET A 190 -15.78 -9.71 -3.88
C MET A 190 -14.99 -9.02 -2.77
N PHE A 191 -13.88 -9.62 -2.33
CA PHE A 191 -12.99 -9.03 -1.34
C PHE A 191 -12.43 -7.69 -1.82
N LEU A 192 -11.93 -7.63 -3.06
CA LEU A 192 -11.43 -6.40 -3.68
C LEU A 192 -12.52 -5.38 -3.86
N LEU A 193 -13.69 -5.78 -4.38
CA LEU A 193 -14.81 -4.88 -4.63
C LEU A 193 -15.20 -4.11 -3.37
N HIS A 194 -15.24 -4.79 -2.22
CA HIS A 194 -15.58 -4.15 -0.94
C HIS A 194 -14.46 -3.28 -0.35
N ARG A 195 -13.20 -3.46 -0.76
CA ARG A 195 -12.03 -2.81 -0.12
C ARG A 195 -11.33 -1.77 -0.98
N MET A 196 -11.46 -1.84 -2.30
CA MET A 196 -10.93 -0.82 -3.22
C MET A 196 -11.33 0.61 -2.87
N PRO A 197 -12.58 0.90 -2.44
CA PRO A 197 -12.95 2.27 -2.05
C PRO A 197 -12.05 2.86 -0.96
N TYR A 198 -11.55 2.03 -0.03
CA TYR A 198 -10.64 2.48 1.02
C TYR A 198 -9.31 2.96 0.45
N VAL A 199 -8.70 2.18 -0.44
CA VAL A 199 -7.41 2.54 -1.06
C VAL A 199 -7.55 3.69 -2.05
N LEU A 200 -8.65 3.75 -2.80
CA LEU A 200 -8.96 4.92 -3.64
C LEU A 200 -9.08 6.20 -2.81
N ARG A 201 -9.69 6.13 -1.62
CA ARG A 201 -9.76 7.27 -0.70
C ARG A 201 -8.37 7.68 -0.19
N LEU A 202 -7.50 6.73 0.14
CA LEU A 202 -6.12 7.03 0.53
C LEU A 202 -5.34 7.69 -0.62
N HIS A 203 -5.45 7.18 -1.84
CA HIS A 203 -4.88 7.81 -3.03
C HIS A 203 -5.39 9.24 -3.23
N ALA A 204 -6.70 9.46 -3.10
CA ALA A 204 -7.28 10.80 -3.23
C ALA A 204 -6.74 11.76 -2.16
N ARG A 205 -6.65 11.32 -0.90
CA ARG A 205 -6.07 12.12 0.20
C ARG A 205 -4.62 12.49 -0.08
N LEU A 206 -3.82 11.54 -0.57
CA LEU A 206 -2.41 11.78 -0.89
C LEU A 206 -2.27 12.73 -2.10
N ALA A 207 -3.04 12.50 -3.17
CA ALA A 207 -3.00 13.32 -4.37
C ALA A 207 -3.39 14.79 -4.12
N VAL A 208 -4.42 15.03 -3.29
CA VAL A 208 -4.80 16.40 -2.89
C VAL A 208 -3.65 17.07 -2.13
N ARG A 209 -2.97 16.33 -1.25
CA ARG A 209 -1.87 16.85 -0.45
C ARG A 209 -0.64 17.20 -1.28
N ASP A 210 -0.19 16.26 -2.12
CA ASP A 210 0.94 16.46 -3.02
C ASP A 210 0.69 17.65 -3.97
N SER A 211 -0.56 17.83 -4.43
CA SER A 211 -0.95 18.97 -5.28
C SER A 211 -0.83 20.31 -4.55
N VAL A 212 -1.25 20.38 -3.28
CA VAL A 212 -1.14 21.60 -2.47
C VAL A 212 0.33 21.93 -2.20
N ASP A 213 1.15 20.91 -1.89
CA ASP A 213 2.57 21.10 -1.61
C ASP A 213 3.35 21.57 -2.85
N ASP A 214 3.07 21.01 -4.05
CA ASP A 214 3.66 21.49 -5.31
C ASP A 214 3.29 22.96 -5.60
N VAL A 215 2.03 23.35 -5.38
CA VAL A 215 1.60 24.75 -5.54
C VAL A 215 2.34 25.67 -4.56
N LEU A 216 2.47 25.28 -3.29
CA LEU A 216 3.17 26.08 -2.29
C LEU A 216 4.67 26.19 -2.58
N LEU A 217 5.30 25.11 -3.05
CA LEU A 217 6.70 25.12 -3.47
C LEU A 217 6.90 26.07 -4.64
N ARG A 218 6.05 26.02 -5.68
CA ARG A 218 6.15 26.92 -6.83
C ARG A 218 5.93 28.40 -6.48
N ILE A 219 4.99 28.69 -5.58
CA ILE A 219 4.80 30.05 -5.04
C ILE A 219 6.08 30.52 -4.33
N LYS A 220 6.75 29.64 -3.57
CA LYS A 220 8.00 29.96 -2.89
C LYS A 220 9.19 30.10 -3.82
N THR A 221 9.27 29.32 -4.90
CA THR A 221 10.36 29.38 -5.89
C THR A 221 10.15 30.49 -6.93
N GLY A 222 8.97 31.12 -6.95
CA GLY A 222 8.64 32.19 -7.90
C GLY A 222 8.28 31.70 -9.30
N ASP A 223 8.04 30.39 -9.45
CA ASP A 223 7.62 29.78 -10.72
C ASP A 223 6.13 30.02 -10.98
N GLU A 224 5.76 30.25 -12.25
CA GLU A 224 4.34 30.41 -12.61
C GLU A 224 3.53 29.15 -12.29
N VAL A 225 2.48 29.31 -11.47
CA VAL A 225 1.52 28.24 -11.15
C VAL A 225 0.53 28.09 -12.31
N PRO A 226 0.54 26.98 -13.09
CA PRO A 226 -0.33 26.83 -14.27
C PRO A 226 -1.81 26.75 -13.91
N ALA A 227 -2.13 26.27 -12.69
CA ALA A 227 -3.49 26.17 -12.19
C ALA A 227 -4.10 27.56 -11.94
N LEU A 228 -3.34 28.48 -11.32
CA LEU A 228 -3.81 29.84 -11.08
C LEU A 228 -3.88 30.66 -12.37
N THR A 229 -2.96 30.47 -13.31
CA THR A 229 -3.04 31.15 -14.61
C THR A 229 -4.18 30.62 -15.48
N ARG A 230 -4.54 29.33 -15.40
CA ARG A 230 -5.76 28.80 -16.05
C ARG A 230 -7.05 29.31 -15.40
N PHE A 231 -7.15 29.35 -14.07
CA PHE A 231 -8.32 29.92 -13.39
C PHE A 231 -8.43 31.45 -13.60
N ALA A 232 -7.30 32.17 -13.62
CA ALA A 232 -7.29 33.60 -13.94
C ALA A 232 -7.62 33.87 -15.41
N LYS A 233 -7.12 33.07 -16.35
CA LYS A 233 -7.47 33.20 -17.78
C LYS A 233 -8.90 32.78 -18.07
N GLN A 234 -9.42 31.70 -17.46
CA GLN A 234 -10.82 31.29 -17.62
C GLN A 234 -11.79 32.22 -16.90
N GLY A 235 -11.42 32.76 -15.73
CA GLY A 235 -12.16 33.82 -15.04
C GLY A 235 -12.17 35.14 -15.80
N ALA A 236 -11.07 35.49 -16.49
CA ALA A 236 -11.02 36.65 -17.37
C ALA A 236 -11.85 36.46 -18.66
N VAL A 237 -11.88 35.25 -19.21
CA VAL A 237 -12.74 34.90 -20.37
C VAL A 237 -14.23 34.93 -19.98
N LEU A 238 -14.59 34.44 -18.78
CA LEU A 238 -15.96 34.56 -18.25
C LEU A 238 -16.32 36.00 -17.86
N GLY A 239 -15.36 36.79 -17.36
CA GLY A 239 -15.53 38.23 -17.09
C GLY A 239 -15.73 39.06 -18.35
N LEU A 240 -15.04 38.74 -19.44
CA LEU A 240 -15.23 39.39 -20.75
C LEU A 240 -16.55 38.98 -21.43
N LEU A 241 -17.03 37.76 -21.22
CA LEU A 241 -18.36 37.31 -21.68
C LEU A 241 -19.51 37.86 -20.83
N GLY A 242 -19.29 38.17 -19.55
CA GLY A 242 -20.27 38.81 -18.66
C GLY A 242 -20.45 40.32 -18.90
N ILE A 243 -19.41 41.00 -19.40
CA ILE A 243 -19.51 42.44 -19.74
C ILE A 243 -20.25 42.64 -21.09
N ALA A 244 -20.21 41.65 -21.99
CA ALA A 244 -20.92 41.72 -23.27
C ALA A 244 -22.44 41.51 -23.17
N THR A 245 -22.94 40.80 -22.15
CA THR A 245 -24.38 40.56 -21.95
C THR A 245 -25.08 41.64 -21.11
N THR A 246 -24.34 42.38 -20.28
CA THR A 246 -24.92 43.44 -19.45
C THR A 246 -25.09 44.77 -20.19
N GLY A 247 -24.31 45.01 -21.25
CA GLY A 247 -24.44 46.21 -22.10
C GLY A 247 -25.66 46.22 -23.04
N PHE A 248 -26.17 45.05 -23.43
CA PHE A 248 -27.28 44.96 -24.39
C PHE A 248 -28.67 45.12 -23.74
N PHE A 249 -28.77 44.88 -22.43
CA PHE A 249 -30.05 44.97 -21.71
C PHE A 249 -30.38 46.41 -21.26
N LEU A 250 -29.37 47.25 -21.01
CA LEU A 250 -29.56 48.65 -20.59
C LEU A 250 -29.87 49.62 -21.76
N MET A 251 -29.62 49.24 -23.01
CA MET A 251 -29.90 50.11 -24.17
C MET A 251 -31.33 49.98 -24.72
N ARG A 252 -32.10 48.96 -24.31
CA ARG A 252 -33.50 48.74 -24.77
C ARG A 252 -34.56 49.35 -23.86
N LEU A 253 -34.20 49.84 -22.66
CA LEU A 253 -35.11 50.48 -21.71
C LEU A 253 -35.18 52.01 -21.81
N ARG A 254 -34.36 52.66 -22.65
CA ARG A 254 -34.40 54.13 -22.86
C ARG A 254 -35.17 54.57 -24.11
N ARG A 255 -35.93 53.68 -24.76
CA ARG A 255 -36.69 53.98 -26.00
C ARG A 255 -38.20 53.78 -25.88
N LYS A 256 -38.74 53.82 -24.66
CA LYS A 256 -40.19 53.70 -24.39
C LYS A 256 -40.81 54.82 -23.55
N HIS A 257 -40.11 55.94 -23.37
CA HIS A 257 -40.69 57.20 -22.86
C HIS A 257 -40.21 58.38 -23.70
N GLY A 258 -40.79 58.46 -24.90
CA GLY A 258 -40.78 59.60 -25.81
C GLY A 258 -41.99 59.47 -26.71
#